data_AF-A0A086YKT8-F1
#
_entry.id   AF-A0A086YKT8-F1
#
_cell.length_a   1.000
_cell.length_b   1.000
_cell.length_c   1.000
_cell.angle_alpha   90.00
_cell.angle_beta   90.00
_cell.angle_gamma   90.00
#
_symmetry.space_group_name_H-M   'P 1'
#
loop_
_entity.id
_entity.type
_entity.pdbx_description
1 polymer ?
#
loop_
_entity_poly.entity_id
_entity_poly.type
_entity_poly.pdbx_seq_one_letter_code
_entity_poly.pdbx_strand_id
1 'polypeptide(L)'
;MKILFLRFKWLKIFSLAFFILLLFGIFRLTVNGLYPFNISTFSWSLANKFILIDPGHGGVDPGAVGKNEVLEKDIVLAVGHRLAAYLRQGGARVMMTREEDTDLSDPEITGLYAKKKQDLARRVALANHLQVDLMLSIHVNSFPDTNVYGGQAFYQPERPASQK
;
A
#
# COMPACT_ATOMS: atom_id res chain seq x y z
N MET A 1 -53.43 -54.52 -5.39
CA MET A 1 -52.01 -54.41 -5.82
C MET A 1 -51.71 -52.96 -6.19
N LYS A 2 -51.29 -52.11 -5.25
CA LYS A 2 -50.98 -50.67 -5.48
C LYS A 2 -49.64 -50.34 -4.80
N ILE A 3 -48.52 -50.78 -5.37
CA ILE A 3 -47.19 -50.59 -4.73
C ILE A 3 -46.15 -49.93 -5.66
N LEU A 4 -46.39 -49.74 -6.97
CA LEU A 4 -45.33 -49.30 -7.89
C LEU A 4 -45.37 -47.85 -8.40
N PHE A 5 -46.42 -47.06 -8.12
CA PHE A 5 -46.51 -45.70 -8.68
C PHE A 5 -45.87 -44.61 -7.80
N LEU A 6 -45.63 -44.89 -6.52
CA LEU A 6 -45.01 -43.92 -5.59
C LEU A 6 -43.49 -43.82 -5.74
N ARG A 7 -42.83 -44.67 -6.53
CA ARG A 7 -41.36 -44.61 -6.68
C ARG A 7 -40.91 -43.66 -7.79
N PHE A 8 -41.63 -43.58 -8.91
CA PHE A 8 -41.17 -42.85 -10.10
C PHE A 8 -41.18 -41.32 -9.95
N LYS A 9 -42.18 -40.75 -9.26
CA LYS A 9 -42.23 -39.30 -9.02
C LYS A 9 -41.07 -38.86 -8.12
N TRP A 10 -40.80 -39.62 -7.05
CA TRP A 10 -39.72 -39.34 -6.13
C TRP A 10 -38.35 -39.57 -6.79
N LEU A 11 -38.19 -40.63 -7.60
CA LEU A 11 -36.98 -40.84 -8.42
C LEU A 11 -36.68 -39.66 -9.36
N LYS A 12 -37.70 -39.09 -10.02
CA LYS A 12 -37.54 -37.89 -10.86
C LYS A 12 -37.17 -36.65 -10.04
N ILE A 13 -37.76 -36.48 -8.86
CA ILE A 13 -37.43 -35.37 -7.95
C ILE A 13 -35.99 -35.51 -7.43
N PHE A 14 -35.57 -36.70 -7.01
CA PHE A 14 -34.21 -36.95 -6.55
C PHE A 14 -33.19 -36.79 -7.68
N SER A 15 -33.51 -37.25 -8.90
CA SER A 15 -32.67 -37.05 -10.08
C SER A 15 -32.52 -35.56 -10.45
N LEU A 16 -33.61 -34.79 -10.39
CA LEU A 16 -33.59 -33.35 -10.63
C LEU A 16 -32.79 -32.61 -9.55
N ALA A 17 -32.98 -32.95 -8.28
CA ALA A 17 -32.23 -32.37 -7.16
C ALA A 17 -30.73 -32.67 -7.27
N PHE A 18 -30.38 -33.91 -7.64
CA PHE A 18 -29.00 -34.31 -7.89
C PHE A 18 -28.39 -33.50 -9.05
N PHE A 19 -29.13 -33.30 -10.13
CA PHE A 19 -28.66 -32.51 -11.28
C PHE A 19 -28.46 -31.03 -10.91
N ILE A 20 -29.35 -30.45 -10.10
CA ILE A 20 -29.20 -29.08 -9.58
C ILE A 20 -27.97 -28.96 -8.68
N LEU A 21 -27.75 -29.93 -7.77
CA LEU A 21 -26.57 -29.95 -6.90
C LEU A 21 -25.27 -30.13 -7.71
N LEU A 22 -25.30 -30.96 -8.75
CA LEU A 22 -24.19 -31.16 -9.68
C LEU A 22 -23.86 -29.86 -10.43
N LEU A 23 -24.87 -29.19 -10.99
CA LEU A 23 -24.71 -27.90 -11.67
C LEU A 23 -24.19 -26.83 -10.71
N PHE A 24 -24.68 -26.80 -9.47
CA PHE A 24 -24.17 -25.89 -8.44
C PHE A 24 -22.70 -26.18 -8.10
N GLY A 25 -22.32 -27.46 -7.97
CA GLY A 25 -20.93 -27.87 -7.76
C GLY A 25 -20.01 -27.45 -8.90
N ILE A 26 -20.42 -27.66 -10.15
CA ILE A 26 -19.67 -27.24 -11.35
C ILE A 26 -19.58 -25.71 -11.43
N PHE A 27 -20.65 -24.98 -11.12
CA PHE A 27 -20.65 -23.52 -11.04
C PHE A 27 -19.64 -23.02 -9.97
N ARG A 28 -19.60 -23.66 -8.79
CA ARG A 28 -18.63 -23.32 -7.74
C ARG A 28 -17.19 -23.60 -8.18
N LEU A 29 -16.93 -24.74 -8.84
CA LEU A 29 -15.60 -25.09 -9.34
C LEU A 29 -15.13 -24.13 -10.45
N THR A 30 -16.01 -23.72 -11.36
CA THR A 30 -15.70 -22.77 -12.43
C THR A 30 -15.52 -21.35 -11.92
N VAL A 31 -16.38 -20.87 -11.01
CA VAL A 31 -16.23 -19.53 -10.39
C VAL A 31 -14.96 -19.45 -9.54
N ASN A 32 -14.68 -20.47 -8.71
CA ASN A 32 -13.47 -20.49 -7.89
C ASN A 32 -12.18 -20.64 -8.72
N GLY A 33 -12.26 -21.28 -9.90
CA GLY A 33 -11.12 -21.43 -10.83
C GLY A 33 -10.88 -20.21 -11.73
N LEU A 34 -11.91 -19.43 -12.04
CA LEU A 34 -11.84 -18.29 -12.96
C LEU A 34 -11.62 -16.94 -12.25
N TYR A 35 -11.97 -16.83 -10.97
CA TYR A 35 -11.76 -15.61 -10.16
C TYR A 35 -10.82 -15.88 -8.97
N PRO A 36 -9.51 -16.13 -9.18
CA PRO A 36 -8.53 -16.03 -8.11
C PRO A 36 -8.29 -14.56 -7.68
N PHE A 37 -9.02 -13.60 -8.25
CA PHE A 37 -9.04 -12.25 -7.74
C PHE A 37 -9.73 -12.25 -6.38
N ASN A 38 -8.92 -12.25 -5.32
CA ASN A 38 -9.27 -11.56 -4.10
C ASN A 38 -9.77 -10.17 -4.50
N ILE A 39 -11.08 -9.99 -4.60
CA ILE A 39 -11.66 -8.67 -4.61
C ILE A 39 -11.28 -8.13 -3.24
N SER A 40 -10.35 -7.18 -3.21
CA SER A 40 -10.06 -6.39 -2.01
C SER A 40 -11.40 -5.77 -1.62
N THR A 41 -12.10 -6.39 -0.67
CA THR A 41 -13.22 -5.72 -0.02
C THR A 41 -12.65 -4.39 0.48
N PHE A 42 -13.42 -3.32 0.36
CA PHE A 42 -13.06 -2.04 0.97
C PHE A 42 -12.94 -2.28 2.48
N SER A 43 -11.73 -2.65 2.93
CA SER A 43 -11.40 -2.78 4.33
C SER A 43 -11.16 -1.36 4.80
N TRP A 44 -12.19 -0.75 5.38
CA TRP A 44 -12.11 0.52 6.11
C TRP A 44 -11.29 0.38 7.41
N SER A 45 -10.35 -0.57 7.47
CA SER A 45 -9.47 -0.82 8.60
C SER A 45 -8.60 0.39 8.94
N LEU A 46 -8.40 1.31 7.99
CA LEU A 46 -7.68 2.57 8.20
C LEU A 46 -8.62 3.78 8.24
N ALA A 47 -9.93 3.58 8.37
CA ALA A 47 -10.87 4.67 8.57
C ALA A 47 -10.45 5.53 9.77
N ASN A 48 -10.64 6.85 9.64
CA ASN A 48 -10.24 7.86 10.63
C ASN A 48 -8.73 7.94 10.90
N LYS A 49 -7.87 7.33 10.09
CA LYS A 49 -6.42 7.54 10.16
C LYS A 49 -6.00 8.62 9.18
N PHE A 50 -5.23 9.58 9.67
CA PHE A 50 -4.56 10.58 8.87
C PHE A 50 -3.06 10.27 8.78
N ILE A 51 -2.61 9.87 7.60
CA ILE A 51 -1.23 9.43 7.34
C ILE A 51 -0.55 10.43 6.40
N LEU A 52 0.64 10.89 6.79
CA LEU A 52 1.53 11.64 5.91
C LEU A 52 2.59 10.69 5.35
N ILE A 53 2.66 10.58 4.03
CA ILE A 53 3.74 9.87 3.34
C ILE A 53 4.82 10.88 2.98
N ASP A 54 6.06 10.54 3.25
CA ASP A 54 7.21 11.38 2.98
C ASP A 54 8.19 10.68 2.04
N PRO A 55 8.06 10.88 0.71
CA PRO A 55 9.07 10.43 -0.23
C PRO A 55 10.36 11.23 -0.02
N GLY A 56 11.42 10.58 0.45
CA GLY A 56 12.70 11.22 0.75
C GLY A 56 13.29 11.98 -0.44
N HIS A 57 14.18 12.93 -0.16
CA HIS A 57 14.88 13.73 -1.17
C HIS A 57 13.92 14.51 -2.10
N GLY A 58 14.37 14.89 -3.30
CA GLY A 58 13.60 15.65 -4.29
C GLY A 58 14.32 16.92 -4.72
N GLY A 59 13.90 17.45 -5.87
CA GLY A 59 14.53 18.64 -6.45
C GLY A 59 16.00 18.39 -6.75
N VAL A 60 16.87 19.23 -6.19
CA VAL A 60 18.33 19.16 -6.39
C VAL A 60 18.99 18.01 -5.62
N ASP A 61 18.31 17.39 -4.65
CA ASP A 61 18.83 16.25 -3.91
C ASP A 61 18.43 14.93 -4.59
N PRO A 62 19.35 14.20 -5.25
CA PRO A 62 19.03 12.91 -5.87
C PRO A 62 18.86 11.77 -4.86
N GLY A 63 19.36 11.94 -3.63
CA GLY A 63 19.61 10.83 -2.71
C GLY A 63 20.74 9.93 -3.21
N ALA A 64 20.67 8.64 -2.89
CA ALA A 64 21.59 7.65 -3.42
C ALA A 64 21.43 7.50 -4.94
N VAL A 65 22.57 7.36 -5.63
CA VAL A 65 22.61 7.09 -7.08
C VAL A 65 23.01 5.64 -7.29
N GLY A 66 22.09 4.86 -7.84
CA GLY A 66 22.29 3.45 -8.14
C GLY A 66 23.10 3.22 -9.41
N LYS A 67 23.30 1.94 -9.75
CA LYS A 67 23.86 1.55 -11.05
C LYS A 67 22.92 2.04 -12.17
N ASN A 68 23.49 2.50 -13.28
CA ASN A 68 22.76 3.08 -14.41
C ASN A 68 22.02 4.39 -14.10
N GLU A 69 22.55 5.21 -13.19
CA GLU A 69 22.04 6.56 -12.87
C GLU A 69 20.61 6.58 -12.31
N VAL A 70 20.13 5.45 -11.78
CA VAL A 70 18.83 5.41 -11.11
C VAL A 70 18.91 6.20 -9.81
N LEU A 71 18.03 7.20 -9.66
CA LEU A 71 18.03 8.09 -8.51
C LEU A 71 17.06 7.60 -7.43
N GLU A 72 17.50 7.60 -6.17
CA GLU A 72 16.66 7.27 -5.03
C GLU A 72 15.38 8.11 -5.01
N LYS A 73 15.48 9.43 -5.26
CA LYS A 73 14.34 10.35 -5.24
C LYS A 73 13.19 9.94 -6.16
N ASP A 74 13.49 9.29 -7.29
CA ASP A 74 12.51 8.84 -8.27
C ASP A 74 11.83 7.55 -7.81
N ILE A 75 12.63 6.62 -7.27
CA ILE A 75 12.13 5.36 -6.70
C ILE A 75 11.17 5.66 -5.56
N VAL A 76 11.59 6.49 -4.59
CA VAL A 76 10.78 6.75 -3.38
C VAL A 76 9.52 7.55 -3.71
N LEU A 77 9.55 8.43 -4.73
CA LEU A 77 8.35 9.12 -5.21
C LEU A 77 7.34 8.14 -5.82
N ALA A 78 7.80 7.24 -6.69
CA ALA A 78 6.95 6.22 -7.31
C ALA A 78 6.36 5.25 -6.27
N VAL A 79 7.16 4.84 -5.28
CA VAL A 79 6.70 4.01 -4.16
C VAL A 79 5.69 4.78 -3.30
N GLY A 80 5.97 6.05 -2.99
CA GLY A 80 5.09 6.92 -2.21
C GLY A 80 3.70 7.06 -2.84
N HIS A 81 3.62 7.29 -4.15
CA HIS A 81 2.35 7.35 -4.88
C HIS A 81 1.55 6.05 -4.80
N ARG A 82 2.21 4.90 -4.97
CA ARG A 82 1.55 3.58 -4.85
C ARG A 82 1.06 3.32 -3.43
N LEU A 83 1.89 3.62 -2.42
CA LEU A 83 1.50 3.49 -1.02
C LEU A 83 0.32 4.41 -0.70
N ALA A 84 0.33 5.65 -1.17
CA ALA A 84 -0.76 6.59 -0.98
C ALA A 84 -2.08 6.04 -1.55
N ALA A 85 -2.05 5.50 -2.76
CA ALA A 85 -3.21 4.89 -3.39
C ALA A 85 -3.76 3.72 -2.56
N TYR A 86 -2.91 2.80 -2.10
CA TYR A 86 -3.33 1.66 -1.28
C TYR A 86 -3.89 2.07 0.08
N LEU A 87 -3.26 3.04 0.77
CA LEU A 87 -3.75 3.52 2.06
C LEU A 87 -5.09 4.27 1.92
N ARG A 88 -5.26 5.07 0.86
CA ARG A 88 -6.53 5.73 0.51
C ARG A 88 -7.62 4.70 0.23
N GLN A 89 -7.30 3.63 -0.51
CA GLN A 89 -8.23 2.52 -0.76
C GLN A 89 -8.65 1.81 0.55
N GLY A 90 -7.77 1.76 1.55
CA GLY A 90 -8.07 1.28 2.90
C GLY A 90 -8.87 2.25 3.79
N GLY A 91 -9.28 3.41 3.27
CA GLY A 91 -10.10 4.40 3.98
C GLY A 91 -9.32 5.46 4.78
N ALA A 92 -7.99 5.49 4.68
CA ALA A 92 -7.18 6.53 5.33
C ALA A 92 -7.30 7.87 4.60
N ARG A 93 -7.24 8.98 5.36
CA ARG A 93 -6.86 10.28 4.80
C ARG A 93 -5.36 10.27 4.58
N VAL A 94 -4.89 10.55 3.37
CA VAL A 94 -3.45 10.50 3.04
C VAL A 94 -3.00 11.75 2.31
N MET A 95 -1.98 12.41 2.84
CA MET A 95 -1.23 13.48 2.18
C MET A 95 0.21 13.02 1.92
N MET A 96 0.88 13.68 1.00
CA MET A 96 2.30 13.47 0.72
C MET A 96 3.07 14.77 0.98
N THR A 97 4.31 14.69 1.46
CA THR A 97 5.17 15.88 1.63
C THR A 97 5.55 16.50 0.28
N ARG A 98 5.64 15.68 -0.77
CA ARG A 98 5.77 16.08 -2.17
C ARG A 98 5.06 15.08 -3.07
N GLU A 99 4.47 15.56 -4.15
CA GLU A 99 3.83 14.72 -5.19
C GLU A 99 4.61 14.75 -6.52
N GLU A 100 5.61 15.61 -6.61
CA GLU A 100 6.47 15.82 -7.79
C GLU A 100 7.96 15.77 -7.38
N ASP A 101 8.85 15.95 -8.35
CA ASP A 101 10.30 16.07 -8.12
C ASP A 101 10.66 17.48 -7.63
N THR A 102 10.25 17.78 -6.40
CA THR A 102 10.50 19.04 -5.71
C THR A 102 10.99 18.78 -4.29
N ASP A 103 11.73 19.74 -3.73
CA ASP A 103 12.02 19.81 -2.31
C ASP A 103 11.13 20.90 -1.67
N LEU A 104 10.99 20.87 -0.34
CA LEU A 104 10.21 21.84 0.39
C LEU A 104 11.00 23.10 0.77
N SER A 105 12.27 23.26 0.36
CA SER A 105 13.08 24.44 0.73
C SER A 105 12.74 25.68 -0.12
N ASP A 106 13.13 26.86 0.35
CA ASP A 106 12.86 28.10 -0.38
C ASP A 106 13.73 28.21 -1.65
N PRO A 107 13.19 28.75 -2.75
CA PRO A 107 13.95 28.98 -3.98
C PRO A 107 15.19 29.85 -3.77
N GLU A 108 15.14 30.78 -2.81
CA GLU A 108 16.22 31.72 -2.48
C GLU A 108 17.44 31.04 -1.82
N ILE A 109 17.27 29.85 -1.25
CA ILE A 109 18.37 29.09 -0.66
C ILE A 109 19.18 28.43 -1.78
N THR A 110 20.46 28.81 -1.88
CA THR A 110 21.37 28.38 -2.95
C THR A 110 22.34 27.27 -2.53
N GLY A 111 22.57 27.07 -1.23
CA GLY A 111 23.49 26.04 -0.73
C GLY A 111 22.81 24.69 -0.51
N LEU A 112 23.31 23.62 -1.13
CA LEU A 112 22.74 22.26 -1.03
C LEU A 112 22.52 21.82 0.43
N TYR A 113 23.50 22.03 1.30
CA TYR A 113 23.38 21.70 2.72
C TYR A 113 22.25 22.48 3.41
N ALA A 114 22.15 23.78 3.15
CA ALA A 114 21.11 24.64 3.71
C ALA A 114 19.71 24.25 3.19
N LYS A 115 19.59 23.92 1.89
CA LYS A 115 18.35 23.42 1.29
C LYS A 115 17.90 22.13 1.97
N LYS A 116 18.79 21.12 2.05
CA LYS A 116 18.50 19.84 2.71
C LYS A 116 18.05 20.03 4.16
N LYS A 117 18.73 20.90 4.90
CA LYS A 117 18.37 21.19 6.30
C LYS A 117 16.97 21.82 6.40
N GLN A 118 16.65 22.78 5.54
CA GLN A 118 15.34 23.44 5.55
C GLN A 118 14.24 22.49 5.06
N ASP A 119 14.49 21.71 4.01
CA ASP A 119 13.58 20.69 3.48
C ASP A 119 13.19 19.68 4.57
N LEU A 120 14.17 19.09 5.26
CA LEU A 120 13.91 18.18 6.40
C LEU A 120 13.11 18.86 7.51
N ALA A 121 13.47 20.09 7.88
CA ALA A 121 12.75 20.83 8.92
C ALA A 121 11.28 21.09 8.52
N ARG A 122 11.02 21.39 7.25
CA ARG A 122 9.67 21.64 6.72
C ARG A 122 8.83 20.38 6.62
N ARG A 123 9.40 19.24 6.27
CA ARG A 123 8.70 17.94 6.30
C ARG A 123 8.20 17.61 7.70
N VAL A 124 9.07 17.80 8.70
CA VAL A 124 8.71 17.60 10.12
C VAL A 124 7.67 18.64 10.57
N ALA A 125 7.84 19.91 10.21
CA ALA A 125 6.90 20.97 10.54
C ALA A 125 5.52 20.71 9.94
N LEU A 126 5.46 20.22 8.70
CA LEU A 126 4.22 19.85 8.02
C LEU A 126 3.50 18.72 8.77
N ALA A 127 4.21 17.66 9.14
CA ALA A 127 3.64 16.55 9.93
C ALA A 127 3.04 17.03 11.26
N ASN A 128 3.78 17.88 11.98
CA ASN A 128 3.33 18.45 13.25
C ASN A 128 2.14 19.40 13.07
N HIS A 129 2.16 20.26 12.05
CA HIS A 129 1.08 21.21 11.76
C HIS A 129 -0.22 20.48 11.39
N LEU A 130 -0.12 19.45 10.54
CA LEU A 130 -1.24 18.64 10.12
C LEU A 130 -1.80 17.74 11.23
N GLN A 131 -1.04 17.57 12.32
CA GLN A 131 -1.37 16.67 13.43
C GLN A 131 -1.71 15.25 12.92
N VAL A 132 -0.86 14.73 12.03
CA VAL A 132 -1.06 13.39 11.47
C VAL A 132 -0.91 12.30 12.54
N ASP A 133 -1.67 11.22 12.41
CA ASP A 133 -1.55 10.06 13.30
C ASP A 133 -0.22 9.32 13.07
N LEU A 134 0.28 9.35 11.84
CA LEU A 134 1.49 8.67 11.41
C LEU A 134 2.16 9.43 10.27
N MET A 135 3.49 9.60 10.37
CA MET A 135 4.34 10.00 9.26
C MET A 135 5.19 8.79 8.84
N LEU A 136 5.16 8.45 7.55
CA LEU A 136 5.95 7.37 6.96
C LEU A 136 6.95 7.96 5.98
N SER A 137 8.23 8.02 6.36
CA SER A 137 9.31 8.43 5.46
C SER A 137 9.89 7.23 4.72
N ILE A 138 10.05 7.37 3.40
CA ILE A 138 10.44 6.29 2.49
C ILE A 138 11.80 6.65 1.88
N HIS A 139 12.75 5.74 2.06
CA HIS A 139 14.13 5.84 1.57
C HIS A 139 14.61 4.51 0.99
N VAL A 140 15.65 4.56 0.17
CA VAL A 140 16.35 3.38 -0.36
C VAL A 140 17.80 3.46 0.03
N ASN A 141 18.20 2.63 1.00
CA ASN A 141 19.57 2.62 1.50
C ASN A 141 20.57 2.18 0.42
N SER A 142 21.81 2.67 0.56
CA SER A 142 22.96 2.28 -0.26
C SER A 142 24.14 1.94 0.65
N PHE A 143 24.77 0.80 0.39
CA PHE A 143 25.94 0.31 1.13
C PHE A 143 27.07 -0.04 0.16
N PRO A 144 28.35 0.15 0.53
CA PRO A 144 29.48 -0.30 -0.28
C PRO A 144 29.53 -1.82 -0.45
N ASP A 145 29.08 -2.57 0.57
CA ASP A 145 28.99 -4.03 0.53
C ASP A 145 27.70 -4.48 -0.17
N THR A 146 27.84 -5.12 -1.32
CA THR A 146 26.72 -5.60 -2.15
C THR A 146 25.97 -6.79 -1.55
N ASN A 147 26.48 -7.40 -0.49
CA ASN A 147 25.78 -8.48 0.21
C ASN A 147 24.73 -7.98 1.20
N VAL A 148 24.65 -6.66 1.44
CA VAL A 148 23.64 -6.05 2.31
C VAL A 148 22.40 -5.68 1.49
N TYR A 149 21.29 -6.36 1.75
CA TYR A 149 20.00 -6.11 1.10
C TYR A 149 18.83 -6.44 2.04
N GLY A 150 17.64 -5.92 1.72
CA GLY A 150 16.42 -6.16 2.48
C GLY A 150 15.77 -4.88 3.01
N GLY A 151 14.51 -5.00 3.44
CA GLY A 151 13.76 -3.88 4.02
C GLY A 151 14.19 -3.61 5.46
N GLN A 152 14.30 -2.34 5.82
CA GLN A 152 14.60 -1.88 7.18
C GLN A 152 13.56 -0.84 7.60
N ALA A 153 13.14 -0.90 8.87
CA ALA A 153 12.25 0.09 9.47
C ALA A 153 12.97 0.75 10.64
N PHE A 154 13.02 2.07 10.63
CA PHE A 154 13.56 2.88 11.71
C PHE A 154 12.41 3.63 12.38
N TYR A 155 12.47 3.73 13.70
CA TYR A 155 11.47 4.43 14.50
C TYR A 155 12.15 5.16 15.65
N GLN A 156 11.45 6.12 16.26
CA GLN A 156 11.98 6.86 17.40
C GLN A 156 11.79 6.04 18.69
N PRO A 157 12.87 5.52 19.32
CA PRO A 157 12.76 4.60 20.44
C PRO A 157 12.17 5.26 21.68
N GLU A 158 12.34 6.56 21.86
CA GLU A 158 11.83 7.30 23.02
C GLU A 158 10.33 7.60 22.95
N ARG A 159 9.66 7.25 21.84
CA ARG A 159 8.21 7.39 21.70
C ARG A 159 7.55 6.02 21.75
N PRO A 160 6.86 5.66 22.86
CA PRO A 160 6.17 4.38 22.98
C PRO A 160 5.18 4.09 21.84
N ALA A 161 4.56 5.14 21.29
CA ALA A 161 3.66 5.02 20.14
C ALA A 161 4.35 4.55 18.85
N SER A 162 5.68 4.66 18.77
CA SER A 162 6.50 4.30 17.60
C SER A 162 7.17 2.93 17.73
N GLN A 163 7.07 2.25 18.88
CA GLN A 163 7.73 0.97 19.16
C GLN A 163 6.93 -0.28 18.72
N LYS A 164 5.80 -0.11 18.04
CA LYS A 164 4.84 -1.19 17.74
C LYS A 164 4.82 -1.57 16.28
#